data_AF-A0A059BC58-F1
#
_entry.id   AF-A0A059BC58-F1
#
_cell.length_a   1.000
_cell.length_b   1.000
_cell.length_c   1.000
_cell.angle_alpha   90.00
_cell.angle_beta   90.00
_cell.angle_gamma   90.00
#
_symmetry.space_group_name_H-M   'P 1'
#
loop_
_entity.id
_entity.type
_entity.pdbx_description
1 polymer ?
#
loop_
_entity_poly.entity_id
_entity_poly.type
_entity_poly.pdbx_seq_one_letter_code
_entity_poly.pdbx_strand_id
1 'polypeptide(L)'
;MDTELLYDMSPYARIYKDGRVERFLGTETVPPSLDEKTGVQSKDVAISPDSAVSARLYIPKAATGSLQKLPVLVYFHGGGFIIESAQSPTYHNYLNALVAEANIIAISVDYRSAPEHPIPAAYDDSWTALKWVASHSTRNGPEDWLNSHGNLKK
;
A
#
# COMPACT_ATOMS: atom_id res chain seq x y z
N MET A 1 22.47 15.27 22.68
CA MET A 1 21.18 14.82 22.15
C MET A 1 20.27 14.60 23.33
N ASP A 2 19.02 15.08 23.25
CA ASP A 2 18.05 14.89 24.32
C ASP A 2 17.60 13.42 24.31
N THR A 3 17.65 12.78 25.48
CA THR A 3 17.24 11.38 25.65
C THR A 3 15.85 11.27 26.25
N GLU A 4 15.17 12.39 26.50
CA GLU A 4 13.85 12.38 27.08
C GLU A 4 12.80 11.86 26.09
N LEU A 5 12.11 10.80 26.50
CA LEU A 5 11.04 10.18 25.72
C LEU A 5 9.76 11.02 25.85
N LEU A 6 9.13 11.26 24.70
CA LEU A 6 7.75 11.75 24.65
C LEU A 6 6.77 10.57 24.75
N TYR A 7 7.03 9.49 24.01
CA TYR A 7 6.26 8.25 24.06
C TYR A 7 7.19 7.03 23.96
N ASP A 8 6.96 6.04 24.82
CA ASP A 8 7.53 4.69 24.67
C ASP A 8 6.39 3.72 24.32
N MET A 9 6.46 3.16 23.11
CA MET A 9 5.49 2.20 22.57
C MET A 9 6.19 0.87 22.29
N SER A 10 7.15 0.48 23.14
CA SER A 10 7.85 -0.79 23.01
C SER A 10 6.87 -1.98 22.96
N PRO A 11 7.09 -2.97 22.06
CA PRO A 11 8.30 -3.17 21.27
C PRO A 11 8.32 -2.45 19.91
N TYR A 12 7.36 -1.58 19.59
CA TYR A 12 7.20 -1.05 18.23
C TYR A 12 8.11 0.14 17.93
N ALA A 13 8.04 1.18 18.76
CA ALA A 13 8.78 2.41 18.53
C ALA A 13 8.96 3.25 19.81
N ARG A 14 9.88 4.20 19.74
CA ARG A 14 10.07 5.29 20.71
C ARG A 14 10.06 6.63 19.99
N ILE A 15 9.37 7.61 20.58
CA ILE A 15 9.30 8.99 20.10
C ILE A 15 9.93 9.87 21.17
N TYR A 16 10.91 10.68 20.77
CA TYR A 16 11.65 11.59 21.65
C TYR A 16 11.09 13.00 21.57
N LYS A 17 11.27 13.80 22.63
CA LYS A 17 10.79 15.20 22.66
C LYS A 17 11.43 16.10 21.60
N ASP A 18 12.62 15.75 21.13
CA ASP A 18 13.32 16.45 20.05
C ASP A 18 12.81 16.10 18.64
N GLY A 19 11.78 15.26 18.53
CA GLY A 19 11.16 14.84 17.27
C GLY A 19 11.80 13.60 16.64
N ARG A 20 12.87 13.04 17.22
CA ARG A 20 13.45 11.77 16.75
C ARG A 20 12.46 10.62 16.96
N VAL A 21 12.45 9.69 16.00
CA VAL A 21 11.63 8.48 16.03
C VAL A 21 12.54 7.28 15.82
N GLU A 22 12.45 6.32 16.71
CA GLU A 22 13.10 5.02 16.56
C GLU A 22 12.02 3.96 16.40
N ARG A 23 11.97 3.31 15.23
CA ARG A 23 11.09 2.18 14.96
C ARG A 23 11.91 0.89 15.06
N PHE A 24 11.46 -0.04 15.91
CA PHE A 24 12.14 -1.32 16.13
C PHE A 24 11.47 -2.48 15.40
N LEU A 25 10.18 -2.35 15.09
CA LEU A 25 9.39 -3.32 14.34
C LEU A 25 8.66 -2.65 13.19
N GLY A 26 8.29 -3.43 12.17
CA GLY A 26 7.52 -2.96 11.02
C GLY A 26 8.31 -2.03 10.09
N THR A 27 9.65 -2.15 10.06
CA THR A 27 10.53 -1.40 9.15
C THR A 27 11.08 -2.25 8.02
N GLU A 28 10.86 -3.57 8.07
CA GLU A 28 11.29 -4.48 7.02
C GLU A 28 10.47 -4.26 5.75
N THR A 29 11.12 -4.40 4.60
CA THR A 29 10.48 -4.25 3.29
C THR A 29 10.92 -5.36 2.36
N VAL A 30 10.02 -5.80 1.47
CA VAL A 30 10.34 -6.70 0.35
C VAL A 30 10.17 -5.97 -0.99
N PRO A 31 10.96 -6.29 -2.02
CA PRO A 31 10.75 -5.75 -3.36
C PRO A 31 9.44 -6.30 -3.97
N PRO A 32 8.87 -5.61 -4.97
CA PRO A 32 7.81 -6.21 -5.76
C PRO A 32 8.37 -7.40 -6.54
N SER A 33 7.58 -8.44 -6.69
CA SER A 33 8.00 -9.73 -7.23
C SER A 33 6.87 -10.47 -7.94
N LEU A 34 7.23 -11.52 -8.68
CA LEU A 34 6.33 -12.62 -9.00
C LEU A 34 6.44 -13.64 -7.87
N ASP A 35 5.37 -13.83 -7.11
CA ASP A 35 5.34 -14.82 -6.04
C ASP A 35 5.14 -16.22 -6.62
N GLU A 36 6.14 -17.11 -6.46
CA GLU A 36 6.12 -18.44 -7.07
C GLU A 36 4.99 -19.34 -6.54
N LYS A 37 4.57 -19.12 -5.29
CA LYS A 37 3.56 -19.93 -4.62
C LYS A 37 2.15 -19.60 -5.12
N THR A 38 1.84 -18.33 -5.25
CA THR A 38 0.49 -17.83 -5.60
C THR A 38 0.37 -17.46 -7.07
N GLY A 39 1.49 -17.26 -7.78
CA GLY A 39 1.53 -16.74 -9.14
C GLY A 39 1.12 -15.27 -9.25
N VAL A 40 1.04 -14.55 -8.14
CA VAL A 40 0.69 -13.13 -8.12
C VAL A 40 1.90 -12.30 -8.52
N GLN A 41 1.70 -11.37 -9.45
CA GLN A 41 2.70 -10.39 -9.82
C GLN A 41 2.42 -9.08 -9.10
N SER A 42 3.46 -8.44 -8.59
CA SER A 42 3.38 -7.13 -7.96
C SER A 42 4.30 -6.10 -8.60
N LYS A 43 3.94 -4.82 -8.48
CA LYS A 43 4.78 -3.67 -8.88
C LYS A 43 4.46 -2.44 -8.04
N ASP A 44 5.43 -1.57 -7.88
CA ASP A 44 5.25 -0.29 -7.18
C ASP A 44 4.96 0.83 -8.19
N VAL A 45 4.03 1.72 -7.84
CA VAL A 45 3.63 2.86 -8.68
C VAL A 45 3.54 4.14 -7.85
N ALA A 46 3.90 5.27 -8.46
CA ALA A 46 3.60 6.58 -7.90
C ALA A 46 2.15 6.96 -8.21
N ILE A 47 1.37 7.30 -7.19
CA ILE A 47 -0.02 7.76 -7.33
C ILE A 47 -0.06 9.26 -7.59
N SER A 48 0.78 10.01 -6.88
CA SER A 48 0.86 11.46 -6.97
C SER A 48 2.32 11.87 -6.87
N PRO A 49 2.93 12.37 -7.96
CA PRO A 49 4.30 12.87 -7.92
C PRO A 49 4.50 13.99 -6.90
N ASP A 50 3.46 14.80 -6.65
CA ASP A 50 3.52 15.99 -5.81
C ASP A 50 3.36 15.69 -4.31
N SER A 51 2.80 14.54 -3.93
CA SER A 51 2.50 14.21 -2.53
C SER A 51 3.20 12.96 -2.00
N ALA A 52 4.16 12.41 -2.76
CA ALA A 52 4.90 11.18 -2.43
C ALA A 52 4.03 9.94 -2.14
N VAL A 53 2.72 9.99 -2.45
CA VAL A 53 1.81 8.86 -2.26
C VAL A 53 2.14 7.82 -3.32
N SER A 54 2.41 6.61 -2.89
CA SER A 54 2.69 5.47 -3.75
C SER A 54 1.77 4.29 -3.40
N ALA A 55 1.80 3.25 -4.22
CA ALA A 55 1.14 2.01 -3.92
C ALA A 55 1.87 0.82 -4.51
N ARG A 56 1.71 -0.34 -3.87
CA ARG A 56 2.03 -1.63 -4.46
C ARG A 56 0.77 -2.25 -5.06
N LEU A 57 0.83 -2.52 -6.36
CA LEU A 57 -0.22 -3.21 -7.10
C LEU A 57 0.06 -4.71 -7.09
N TYR A 58 -1.02 -5.49 -7.09
CA TYR A 58 -0.98 -6.95 -7.16
C TYR A 58 -2.01 -7.43 -8.18
N ILE A 59 -1.59 -8.32 -9.08
CA ILE A 59 -2.45 -8.90 -10.10
C ILE A 59 -2.29 -10.43 -10.11
N PRO A 60 -3.40 -11.20 -10.12
CA PRO A 60 -3.34 -12.65 -10.13
C PRO A 60 -3.01 -13.17 -11.53
N LYS A 61 -2.35 -14.33 -11.60
CA LYS A 61 -2.03 -15.03 -12.86
C LYS A 61 -3.22 -15.18 -13.80
N ALA A 62 -4.42 -15.37 -13.27
CA ALA A 62 -5.64 -15.53 -14.07
C ALA A 62 -5.98 -14.28 -14.91
N ALA A 63 -5.53 -13.09 -14.49
CA ALA A 63 -5.78 -11.84 -15.22
C ALA A 63 -4.96 -11.72 -16.52
N THR A 64 -3.77 -12.33 -16.58
CA THR A 64 -2.81 -12.13 -17.68
C THR A 64 -3.09 -12.94 -18.95
N GLY A 65 -4.27 -13.55 -19.05
CA GLY A 65 -4.72 -14.29 -20.24
C GLY A 65 -6.23 -14.32 -20.44
N SER A 66 -6.98 -13.55 -19.63
CA SER A 66 -8.44 -13.50 -19.67
C SER A 66 -8.91 -12.12 -20.12
N LEU A 67 -10.00 -12.08 -20.90
CA LEU A 67 -10.71 -10.83 -21.23
C LEU A 67 -11.63 -10.37 -20.09
N GLN A 68 -11.85 -11.22 -19.07
CA GLN A 68 -12.67 -10.89 -17.92
C GLN A 68 -11.92 -9.95 -16.98
N LYS A 69 -12.55 -8.81 -16.68
CA LYS A 69 -12.03 -7.83 -15.72
C LYS A 69 -12.34 -8.25 -14.28
N LEU A 70 -11.43 -7.93 -13.37
CA LEU A 70 -11.46 -8.33 -11.97
C LEU A 70 -11.89 -7.20 -11.04
N PRO A 71 -12.59 -7.48 -9.93
CA PRO A 71 -12.84 -6.48 -8.89
C PRO A 71 -11.52 -5.86 -8.41
N VAL A 72 -11.57 -4.59 -8.02
CA VAL A 72 -10.42 -3.84 -7.49
C VAL A 72 -10.60 -3.60 -5.99
N LEU A 73 -9.62 -4.02 -5.21
CA LEU A 73 -9.49 -3.75 -3.78
C LEU A 73 -8.47 -2.64 -3.57
N VAL A 74 -8.88 -1.55 -2.91
CA VAL A 74 -7.94 -0.55 -2.36
C VAL A 74 -7.69 -0.92 -0.90
N TYR A 75 -6.44 -1.17 -0.56
CA TYR A 75 -6.00 -1.68 0.73
C TYR A 75 -5.13 -0.64 1.44
N PHE A 76 -5.36 -0.46 2.74
CA PHE A 76 -4.57 0.39 3.61
C PHE A 76 -4.02 -0.48 4.74
N HIS A 77 -2.70 -0.55 4.84
CA HIS A 77 -2.06 -1.37 5.87
C HIS A 77 -2.33 -0.80 7.28
N GLY A 78 -2.26 -1.67 8.30
CA GLY A 78 -2.30 -1.27 9.70
C GLY A 78 -0.94 -0.77 10.20
N GLY A 79 -0.67 -0.91 11.51
CA GLY A 79 0.56 -0.42 12.14
C GLY A 79 0.38 0.88 12.94
N GLY A 80 -0.86 1.19 13.33
CA GLY A 80 -1.17 2.33 14.21
C GLY A 80 -0.82 3.69 13.61
N PHE A 81 -0.74 3.80 12.28
CA PHE A 81 -0.23 4.95 11.53
C PHE A 81 1.23 5.28 11.79
N ILE A 82 2.01 4.40 12.46
CA ILE A 82 3.38 4.71 12.87
C ILE A 82 4.38 3.77 12.21
N ILE A 83 4.06 2.48 12.14
CA ILE A 83 4.94 1.44 11.59
C ILE A 83 4.28 0.76 10.40
N GLU A 84 5.05 -0.11 9.74
CA GLU A 84 4.67 -0.84 8.53
C GLU A 84 4.53 0.07 7.30
N SER A 85 4.51 -0.55 6.14
CA SER A 85 4.37 0.11 4.84
C SER A 85 3.67 -0.82 3.85
N ALA A 86 3.35 -0.34 2.65
CA ALA A 86 2.83 -1.18 1.58
C ALA A 86 3.81 -2.29 1.16
N GLN A 87 5.11 -2.12 1.44
CA GLN A 87 6.18 -3.07 1.14
C GLN A 87 6.53 -3.99 2.31
N SER A 88 5.83 -3.89 3.44
CA SER A 88 5.99 -4.80 4.58
C SER A 88 5.84 -6.27 4.17
N PRO A 89 6.73 -7.19 4.61
CA PRO A 89 6.58 -8.61 4.38
C PRO A 89 5.23 -9.16 4.88
N THR A 90 4.75 -8.66 6.02
CA THR A 90 3.46 -9.07 6.62
C THR A 90 2.31 -8.80 5.67
N TYR A 91 2.19 -7.56 5.19
CA TYR A 91 1.10 -7.18 4.30
C TYR A 91 1.31 -7.68 2.88
N HIS A 92 2.56 -7.78 2.41
CA HIS A 92 2.87 -8.32 1.10
C HIS A 92 2.45 -9.78 0.97
N ASN A 93 2.82 -10.62 1.94
CA ASN A 93 2.46 -12.04 1.94
C ASN A 93 0.94 -12.24 2.09
N TYR A 94 0.29 -11.43 2.92
CA TYR A 94 -1.16 -11.42 3.04
C TYR A 94 -1.84 -11.09 1.71
N LEU A 95 -1.40 -10.03 1.03
CA LEU A 95 -1.99 -9.61 -0.23
C LEU A 95 -1.72 -10.59 -1.37
N ASN A 96 -0.56 -11.25 -1.43
CA ASN A 96 -0.32 -12.33 -2.40
C ASN A 96 -1.36 -13.45 -2.24
N ALA A 97 -1.62 -13.90 -1.00
CA ALA A 97 -2.63 -14.94 -0.74
C ALA A 97 -4.04 -14.44 -1.10
N LEU A 98 -4.43 -13.26 -0.61
CA LEU A 98 -5.77 -12.70 -0.83
C LEU A 98 -6.09 -12.51 -2.31
N VAL A 99 -5.14 -11.95 -3.08
CA VAL A 99 -5.30 -11.69 -4.51
C VAL A 99 -5.48 -12.98 -5.30
N ALA A 100 -4.72 -14.01 -4.97
CA ALA A 100 -4.84 -15.31 -5.63
C ALA A 100 -6.14 -16.03 -5.28
N GLU A 101 -6.53 -16.04 -4.01
CA GLU A 101 -7.73 -16.73 -3.54
C GLU A 101 -9.03 -16.05 -3.99
N ALA A 102 -9.09 -14.72 -3.93
CA ALA A 102 -10.28 -13.96 -4.29
C ALA A 102 -10.35 -13.60 -5.79
N ASN A 103 -9.27 -13.81 -6.55
CA ASN A 103 -9.13 -13.42 -7.95
C ASN A 103 -9.49 -11.94 -8.18
N ILE A 104 -8.81 -11.05 -7.46
CA ILE A 104 -9.01 -9.59 -7.46
C ILE A 104 -7.71 -8.88 -7.79
N ILE A 105 -7.77 -7.61 -8.19
CA ILE A 105 -6.59 -6.73 -8.21
C ILE A 105 -6.54 -5.99 -6.88
N ALA A 106 -5.38 -5.99 -6.22
CA ALA A 106 -5.19 -5.20 -5.00
C ALA A 106 -4.25 -4.02 -5.23
N ILE A 107 -4.55 -2.90 -4.57
CA ILE A 107 -3.78 -1.67 -4.57
C ILE A 107 -3.48 -1.34 -3.11
N SER A 108 -2.30 -1.73 -2.64
CA SER A 108 -1.82 -1.46 -1.28
C SER A 108 -1.22 -0.06 -1.21
N VAL A 109 -1.93 0.88 -0.60
CA VAL A 109 -1.52 2.28 -0.56
C VAL A 109 -0.46 2.49 0.52
N ASP A 110 0.63 3.13 0.13
CA ASP A 110 1.73 3.53 1.01
C ASP A 110 1.51 4.99 1.43
N TYR A 111 0.74 5.16 2.50
CA TYR A 111 0.38 6.47 3.03
C TYR A 111 1.45 7.00 4.00
N ARG A 112 1.50 8.31 4.21
CA ARG A 112 2.44 8.91 5.15
C ARG A 112 2.08 8.57 6.60
N SER A 113 3.11 8.18 7.37
CA SER A 113 2.98 7.77 8.77
C SER A 113 3.37 8.87 9.76
N ALA A 114 2.74 8.80 10.92
CA ALA A 114 3.10 9.55 12.12
C ALA A 114 4.39 8.99 12.75
N PRO A 115 5.09 9.80 13.56
CA PRO A 115 4.78 11.19 13.90
C PRO A 115 5.29 12.23 12.88
N GLU A 116 6.06 11.85 11.86
CA GLU A 116 6.56 12.75 10.82
C GLU A 116 5.42 13.42 10.05
N HIS A 117 4.34 12.67 9.85
CA HIS A 117 3.10 13.15 9.24
C HIS A 117 1.89 12.73 10.10
N PRO A 118 1.51 13.55 11.11
CA PRO A 118 0.35 13.26 11.94
C PRO A 118 -0.94 13.20 11.12
N ILE A 119 -1.96 12.55 11.70
CA ILE A 119 -3.34 12.65 11.20
C ILE A 119 -3.72 14.14 11.04
N PRO A 120 -4.27 14.56 9.88
CA PRO A 120 -4.98 13.77 8.87
C PRO A 120 -4.17 13.28 7.66
N ALA A 121 -2.84 13.37 7.64
CA ALA A 121 -2.05 13.08 6.43
C ALA A 121 -2.35 11.71 5.79
N ALA A 122 -2.44 10.64 6.59
CA ALA A 122 -2.79 9.31 6.11
C ALA A 122 -4.18 9.26 5.44
N TYR A 123 -5.15 10.04 5.93
CA TYR A 123 -6.49 10.11 5.34
C TYR A 123 -6.49 10.88 4.02
N ASP A 124 -5.74 11.98 3.95
CA ASP A 124 -5.59 12.77 2.73
C ASP A 124 -4.91 11.96 1.62
N ASP A 125 -3.89 11.17 1.98
CA ASP A 125 -3.19 10.26 1.07
C ASP A 125 -4.11 9.13 0.61
N SER A 126 -4.88 8.54 1.54
CA SER A 126 -5.87 7.51 1.23
C SER A 126 -6.94 8.01 0.28
N TRP A 127 -7.42 9.24 0.49
CA TRP A 127 -8.38 9.88 -0.40
C TRP A 127 -7.78 10.20 -1.77
N THR A 128 -6.52 10.62 -1.81
CA THR A 128 -5.78 10.83 -3.05
C THR A 128 -5.64 9.55 -3.85
N ALA A 129 -5.29 8.44 -3.20
CA ALA A 129 -5.25 7.12 -3.81
C ALA A 129 -6.61 6.68 -4.36
N LEU A 130 -7.69 6.85 -3.59
CA LEU A 130 -9.04 6.52 -4.06
C LEU A 130 -9.46 7.30 -5.31
N LYS A 131 -9.17 8.61 -5.36
CA LYS A 131 -9.42 9.44 -6.56
C LYS A 131 -8.60 8.96 -7.75
N TRP A 132 -7.35 8.60 -7.53
CA TRP A 132 -6.48 8.04 -8.57
C TRP A 132 -7.01 6.70 -9.09
N VAL A 133 -7.49 5.80 -8.23
CA VAL A 133 -8.13 4.57 -8.68
C VAL A 133 -9.39 4.88 -9.50
N ALA A 134 -10.24 5.79 -9.02
CA ALA A 134 -11.47 6.18 -9.69
C ALA A 134 -11.25 6.80 -11.09
N SER A 135 -10.09 7.44 -11.34
CA SER A 135 -9.76 8.00 -12.66
C SER A 135 -9.58 6.93 -13.75
N HIS A 136 -9.47 5.65 -13.38
CA HIS A 136 -9.40 4.51 -14.32
C HIS A 136 -10.80 4.00 -14.72
N SER A 137 -11.90 4.58 -14.21
CA SER A 137 -13.27 4.12 -14.47
C SER A 137 -13.65 4.11 -15.97
N THR A 138 -13.10 5.05 -16.75
CA THR A 138 -13.27 5.14 -18.20
C THR A 138 -12.16 4.45 -19.00
N ARG A 139 -11.23 3.76 -18.31
CA ARG A 139 -10.08 3.03 -18.87
C ARG A 139 -9.01 3.90 -19.51
N ASN A 140 -8.97 5.18 -19.16
CA ASN A 140 -7.96 6.14 -19.62
C ASN A 140 -7.19 6.74 -18.44
N GLY A 141 -7.05 6.00 -17.34
CA GLY A 141 -6.25 6.43 -16.20
C GLY A 141 -4.75 6.22 -16.46
N PRO A 142 -3.88 6.71 -15.57
CA PRO A 142 -2.43 6.63 -15.74
C PRO A 142 -1.82 5.23 -15.59
N GLU A 143 -2.54 4.23 -15.08
CA GLU A 143 -2.03 2.88 -14.81
C GLU A 143 -2.73 1.78 -15.65
N ASP A 144 -1.92 1.16 -16.51
CA ASP A 144 -2.34 0.18 -17.51
C ASP A 144 -2.98 -1.09 -16.93
N TRP A 145 -2.52 -1.57 -15.78
CA TRP A 145 -3.10 -2.76 -15.14
C TRP A 145 -4.55 -2.52 -14.75
N LEU A 146 -4.87 -1.33 -14.23
CA LEU A 146 -6.24 -0.97 -13.88
C LEU A 146 -7.10 -0.73 -15.12
N ASN A 147 -6.55 -0.07 -16.15
CA ASN A 147 -7.25 0.14 -17.42
C ASN A 147 -7.60 -1.19 -18.10
N SER A 148 -6.65 -2.13 -18.12
CA SER A 148 -6.75 -3.39 -18.85
C SER A 148 -7.55 -4.44 -18.08
N HIS A 149 -7.23 -4.63 -16.80
CA HIS A 149 -7.72 -5.76 -16.01
C HIS A 149 -8.72 -5.38 -14.92
N GLY A 150 -8.77 -4.10 -14.50
CA GLY A 150 -9.69 -3.65 -13.45
C GLY A 150 -11.14 -3.53 -13.90
N ASN A 151 -12.06 -4.00 -13.05
CA ASN A 151 -13.48 -3.71 -13.07
C ASN A 151 -13.83 -2.73 -11.95
N LEU A 152 -14.11 -1.49 -12.33
CA LEU A 152 -14.55 -0.41 -11.43
C LEU A 152 -16.05 -0.11 -11.57
N LYS A 153 -16.79 -0.93 -12.32
CA LYS A 153 -18.24 -0.80 -12.44
C LYS A 153 -18.91 -1.58 -11.30
N LYS A 154 -19.95 -0.97 -10.72
CA LYS A 154 -20.85 -1.64 -9.77
C LYS A 154 -21.76 -2.63 -10.50
#